data_AF-A0A7W0P9E6-F1
#
_entry.id   AF-A0A7W0P9E6-F1
#
_cell.length_a   1.000
_cell.length_b   1.000
_cell.length_c   1.000
_cell.angle_alpha   90.00
_cell.angle_beta   90.00
_cell.angle_gamma   90.00
#
_symmetry.space_group_name_H-M   'P 1'
#
loop_
_entity.id
_entity.type
_entity.pdbx_description
1 polymer ?
#
loop_
_entity_poly.entity_id
_entity_poly.type
_entity_poly.pdbx_seq_one_letter_code
_entity_poly.pdbx_strand_id
1 'polypeptide(L)'
;MTESGRRNLSHVDAGGSIRMVDVGGKPLSRRRARARAEVRMRSETARRLRELPKGDALVTAQIAGIMAAKQTSTLIPLCHPLPLTAV
;
A
#
# COMPACT_ATOMS: atom_id res chain seq x y z
N MET A 1 16.82 19.25 24.12
CA MET A 1 15.66 18.53 23.58
C MET A 1 15.09 19.38 22.46
N THR A 2 15.68 19.26 21.28
CA THR A 2 15.42 20.13 20.12
C THR A 2 14.18 19.65 19.37
N GLU A 3 13.14 20.50 19.32
CA GLU A 3 11.96 20.34 18.45
C GLU A 3 12.38 20.28 16.99
N SER A 4 12.50 19.06 16.47
CA SER A 4 12.77 18.81 15.06
C SER A 4 11.47 18.83 14.25
N GLY A 5 11.15 19.99 13.66
CA GLY A 5 10.45 20.11 12.38
C GLY A 5 9.09 19.41 12.26
N ARG A 6 8.02 20.06 12.71
CA ARG A 6 6.65 19.76 12.29
C ARG A 6 6.52 20.06 10.78
N ARG A 7 6.81 19.07 9.95
CA ARG A 7 6.35 19.08 8.55
C ARG A 7 4.83 19.15 8.59
N ASN A 8 4.23 20.14 7.92
CA ASN A 8 2.77 20.29 7.81
C ASN A 8 2.16 18.99 7.26
N LEU A 9 1.59 18.17 8.14
CA LEU A 9 0.93 16.93 7.78
C LEU A 9 -0.37 17.28 7.03
N SER A 10 -0.58 16.73 5.84
CA SER A 10 -1.76 17.08 5.03
C SER A 10 -3.06 16.46 5.59
N HIS A 11 -2.97 15.33 6.29
CA HIS A 11 -4.12 14.60 6.84
C HIS A 11 -4.50 15.00 8.27
N VAL A 12 -3.78 15.94 8.87
CA VAL A 12 -4.02 16.43 10.24
C VAL A 12 -4.22 17.94 10.15
N ASP A 13 -5.30 18.46 10.71
CA ASP A 13 -5.52 19.90 10.77
C ASP A 13 -4.74 20.58 11.91
N ALA A 14 -4.86 21.90 12.02
CA ALA A 14 -4.17 22.70 13.04
C ALA A 14 -4.61 22.36 14.48
N GLY A 15 -5.82 21.82 14.65
CA GLY A 15 -6.35 21.37 15.94
C GLY A 15 -5.99 19.91 16.27
N GLY A 16 -5.32 19.20 15.36
CA GLY A 16 -4.97 17.78 15.53
C GLY A 16 -6.04 16.80 15.06
N SER A 17 -7.16 17.28 14.47
CA SER A 17 -8.19 16.40 13.93
C SER A 17 -7.78 15.80 12.59
N ILE A 18 -8.24 14.59 12.32
CA ILE A 18 -7.86 13.80 11.16
C ILE A 18 -8.93 13.89 10.09
N ARG A 19 -8.53 14.15 8.84
CA ARG A 19 -9.46 14.18 7.70
C ARG A 19 -8.85 13.67 6.40
N MET A 20 -9.71 13.21 5.50
CA MET A 20 -9.33 12.98 4.10
C MET A 20 -9.13 14.34 3.42
N VAL A 21 -8.03 14.50 2.68
CA VAL A 21 -7.70 15.76 2.01
C VAL A 21 -8.56 15.92 0.77
N ASP A 22 -9.17 17.08 0.57
CA ASP A 22 -9.84 17.37 -0.69
C ASP A 22 -8.82 17.53 -1.83
N VAL A 23 -9.06 16.80 -2.93
CA VAL A 23 -8.24 16.81 -4.13
C VAL A 23 -9.04 17.13 -5.40
N GLY A 24 -10.33 17.51 -5.28
CA GLY A 24 -11.22 17.73 -6.42
C GLY A 24 -10.77 18.83 -7.38
N GLY A 25 -10.07 19.86 -6.88
CA GLY A 25 -9.50 20.93 -7.70
C GLY A 25 -8.17 20.60 -8.38
N LYS A 26 -7.59 19.41 -8.15
CA LYS A 26 -6.29 19.04 -8.74
C LYS A 26 -6.49 18.48 -10.16
N PRO A 27 -5.66 18.87 -11.14
CA PRO A 27 -5.78 18.34 -12.49
C PRO A 27 -5.45 16.84 -12.54
N LEU A 28 -6.14 16.12 -13.43
CA LEU A 28 -5.86 14.71 -13.70
C LEU A 28 -4.50 14.55 -14.39
N SER A 29 -3.74 13.55 -13.96
CA SER A 29 -2.46 13.20 -14.57
C SER A 29 -2.22 11.68 -14.46
N ARG A 30 -1.43 11.12 -15.37
CA ARG A 30 -0.97 9.73 -15.23
C ARG A 30 -0.01 9.62 -14.05
N ARG A 31 -0.24 8.65 -13.16
CA ARG A 31 0.55 8.45 -11.94
C ARG A 31 1.04 7.01 -11.87
N ARG A 32 2.21 6.83 -11.29
CA ARG A 32 2.80 5.52 -11.03
C ARG A 32 3.58 5.52 -9.73
N ALA A 33 3.45 4.45 -8.96
CA ALA A 33 4.27 4.17 -7.79
C ALA A 33 4.90 2.77 -7.94
N ARG A 34 6.05 2.56 -7.31
CA ARG A 34 6.70 1.24 -7.16
C ARG A 34 7.03 1.03 -5.69
N ALA A 35 6.77 -0.16 -5.17
CA ALA A 35 7.12 -0.56 -3.82
C ALA A 35 7.75 -1.97 -3.83
N ARG A 36 8.43 -2.33 -2.75
CA ARG A 36 9.09 -3.63 -2.57
C ARG A 36 8.92 -4.10 -1.12
N ALA A 37 8.79 -5.41 -0.94
CA ALA A 37 8.86 -6.08 0.36
C ALA A 37 9.75 -7.32 0.27
N GLU A 38 10.22 -7.80 1.43
CA GLU A 38 10.95 -9.05 1.56
C GLU A 38 10.31 -9.90 2.67
N VAL A 39 10.33 -11.21 2.48
CA VAL A 39 9.98 -12.18 3.52
C VAL A 39 11.21 -13.02 3.81
N ARG A 40 11.78 -12.87 5.00
CA ARG A 40 12.93 -13.67 5.44
C ARG A 40 12.44 -15.03 5.95
N MET A 41 13.10 -16.08 5.49
CA MET A 41 12.78 -17.46 5.87
C MET A 41 14.03 -18.35 5.73
N ARG A 42 13.94 -19.59 6.21
CA ARG A 42 14.99 -20.60 6.03
C ARG A 42 15.13 -20.98 4.56
N SER A 43 16.34 -21.37 4.15
CA SER A 43 16.62 -21.79 2.77
C SER A 43 15.82 -23.04 2.35
N GLU A 44 15.54 -23.95 3.28
CA GLU A 44 14.67 -25.10 3.05
C GLU A 44 13.22 -24.69 2.75
N THR A 45 12.70 -23.66 3.42
CA THR A 45 11.33 -23.15 3.20
C THR A 45 11.24 -22.51 1.82
N ALA A 46 12.21 -21.65 1.47
CA ALA A 46 12.23 -20.96 0.18
C ALA A 46 12.23 -21.92 -1.01
N ARG A 47 12.96 -23.03 -0.91
CA ARG A 47 13.03 -24.07 -1.95
C ARG A 47 11.69 -24.77 -2.22
N ARG A 48 10.76 -24.75 -1.26
CA ARG A 48 9.49 -25.49 -1.34
C ARG A 48 8.29 -24.63 -1.72
N LEU A 49 8.45 -23.31 -1.89
CA LEU A 49 7.30 -22.39 -2.02
C LEU A 49 6.36 -22.71 -3.19
N ARG A 50 6.86 -23.33 -4.26
CA ARG A 50 6.06 -23.70 -5.44
C ARG A 50 5.31 -25.03 -5.30
N GLU A 51 5.70 -25.85 -4.33
CA GLU A 51 5.29 -27.26 -4.21
C GLU A 51 4.78 -27.58 -2.80
N LEU A 52 4.11 -26.62 -2.16
CA LEU A 52 3.50 -26.85 -0.86
C LEU A 52 2.24 -27.73 -1.02
N PRO A 53 1.79 -28.43 0.04
CA PRO A 53 0.52 -29.18 0.00
C PRO A 53 -0.70 -28.30 -0.34
N LYS A 54 -0.58 -26.98 -0.17
CA LYS A 54 -1.60 -25.98 -0.50
C LYS A 54 -1.42 -25.35 -1.89
N GLY A 55 -0.46 -25.82 -2.69
CA GLY A 55 -0.13 -25.29 -4.02
C GLY A 55 1.05 -24.30 -4.04
N ASP A 56 1.20 -23.58 -5.15
CA ASP A 56 2.26 -22.59 -5.35
C ASP A 56 1.96 -21.29 -4.58
N ALA A 57 2.70 -21.07 -3.51
CA ALA A 57 2.56 -19.90 -2.65
C ALA A 57 2.91 -18.58 -3.35
N LEU A 58 3.80 -18.59 -4.35
CA LEU A 58 4.20 -17.38 -5.07
C LEU A 58 3.10 -16.92 -6.01
N VAL A 59 2.41 -17.85 -6.68
CA VAL A 59 1.25 -17.55 -7.51
C VAL A 59 0.11 -16.99 -6.66
N THR A 60 -0.18 -17.63 -5.52
CA THR A 60 -1.17 -17.12 -4.57
C THR A 60 -0.80 -15.73 -4.05
N ALA A 61 0.47 -15.50 -3.69
CA ALA A 61 0.94 -14.20 -3.22
C ALA A 61 0.82 -13.11 -4.29
N GLN A 62 1.06 -13.43 -5.56
CA GLN A 62 0.90 -12.49 -6.67
C GLN A 62 -0.56 -12.04 -6.81
N ILE A 63 -1.51 -12.99 -6.83
CA ILE A 63 -2.95 -12.69 -6.94
C ILE A 63 -3.41 -11.89 -5.71
N ALA A 64 -2.99 -12.31 -4.51
CA ALA A 64 -3.30 -11.60 -3.26
C ALA A 64 -2.77 -10.16 -3.29
N GLY A 65 -1.56 -9.92 -3.80
CA GLY A 65 -1.01 -8.57 -3.96
C GLY A 65 -1.82 -7.68 -4.90
N ILE A 66 -2.27 -8.24 -6.04
CA ILE A 66 -3.14 -7.52 -6.99
C ILE A 66 -4.48 -7.15 -6.34
N MET A 67 -5.09 -8.11 -5.62
CA MET A 67 -6.34 -7.87 -4.90
C MET A 67 -6.16 -6.83 -3.79
N ALA A 68 -5.09 -6.92 -3.02
CA ALA A 68 -4.77 -5.97 -1.96
C ALA A 68 -4.61 -4.54 -2.50
N ALA A 69 -3.93 -4.36 -3.63
CA ALA A 69 -3.76 -3.05 -4.26
C ALA A 69 -5.12 -2.40 -4.60
N LYS A 70 -6.08 -3.18 -5.13
CA LYS A 70 -7.44 -2.71 -5.42
C LYS A 70 -8.26 -2.42 -4.17
N GLN A 71 -7.95 -3.07 -3.04
CA GLN A 71 -8.63 -2.87 -1.75
C GLN A 71 -7.97 -1.80 -0.87
N THR A 72 -6.95 -1.10 -1.37
CA THR A 72 -6.17 -0.14 -0.57
C THR A 72 -7.05 0.92 0.12
N SER A 73 -8.04 1.50 -0.57
CA SER A 73 -8.93 2.51 0.01
C SER A 73 -9.90 1.96 1.05
N THR A 74 -10.19 0.66 1.00
CA THR A 74 -10.97 -0.03 2.04
C THR A 74 -10.10 -0.26 3.30
N LEU A 75 -8.81 -0.54 3.11
CA LEU A 75 -7.89 -0.88 4.20
C LEU A 75 -7.26 0.35 4.88
N ILE A 76 -7.04 1.44 4.14
CA ILE A 76 -6.35 2.64 4.63
C ILE A 76 -7.37 3.78 4.82
N PRO A 77 -7.70 4.19 6.06
CA PRO A 77 -8.87 5.02 6.36
C PRO A 77 -9.00 6.36 5.61
N LEU A 78 -7.88 6.98 5.23
CA LEU A 78 -7.87 8.30 4.57
C LEU A 78 -7.36 8.23 3.13
N CYS A 79 -7.30 7.04 2.55
CA CYS A 79 -6.91 6.86 1.16
C CYS A 79 -8.12 7.07 0.24
N HIS A 80 -7.98 7.93 -0.77
CA HIS A 80 -9.01 8.13 -1.77
C HIS A 80 -9.25 6.84 -2.58
N PRO A 81 -10.51 6.49 -2.88
CA PRO A 81 -10.79 5.44 -3.86
C PRO A 81 -10.32 5.90 -5.25
N LEU A 82 -9.49 5.08 -5.90
CA LEU A 82 -8.91 5.38 -7.20
C LEU A 82 -9.15 4.23 -8.19
N PRO A 83 -9.59 4.51 -9.43
CA PRO A 83 -9.66 3.49 -10.48
C PRO A 83 -8.24 3.14 -10.94
N LEU A 84 -7.74 1.99 -10.49
CA LEU A 84 -6.44 1.49 -10.93
C LEU A 84 -6.52 1.01 -12.38
N THR A 85 -5.61 1.49 -13.22
CA THR A 85 -5.52 1.10 -14.64
C THR A 85 -4.59 -0.09 -14.87
N ALA A 86 -3.64 -0.33 -13.97
CA ALA A 86 -2.73 -1.47 -13.98
C ALA A 86 -2.21 -1.74 -12.55
N VAL A 87 -1.95 -3.01 -12.25
CA VAL A 87 -1.25 -3.48 -11.04
C VAL A 87 -0.16 -4.45 -11.45
#